data_AF-A0A084IM59-F1
#
_entry.id   AF-A0A084IM59-F1
#
_cell.length_a   1.000
_cell.length_b   1.000
_cell.length_c   1.000
_cell.angle_alpha   90.00
_cell.angle_beta   90.00
_cell.angle_gamma   90.00
#
_symmetry.space_group_name_H-M   'P 1'
#
loop_
_entity.id
_entity.type
_entity.pdbx_description
1 polymer ?
#
loop_
_entity_poly.entity_id
_entity_poly.type
_entity_poly.pdbx_seq_one_letter_code
_entity_poly.pdbx_strand_id
1 'polypeptide(L)'
;MIEIMLYLYEYEGCPFCGRVRAALMERVLEAVVFPCPRGGRRFRPQAESVGGRQQFPLLVDDAHDTVLYESGDIIRYLDALDRPDVAAAGALGVTAGAAVRGSYGMQVADARGRTPPEWLLELFSDERSSHAGAVRGLLAALELPYVLRSPYALADAPAPAEWIRRSAPADVDAGRPPVPTLIDPNTEQALFAAAEIADHLKTHYA
;
A
#
# COMPACT_ATOMS: atom_id res chain seq x y z
N MET A 1 8.64 -15.89 -11.21
CA MET A 1 10.03 -15.56 -10.84
C MET A 1 10.25 -14.09 -11.19
N ILE A 2 10.41 -13.13 -10.30
CA ILE A 2 10.55 -13.04 -8.84
C ILE A 2 9.59 -11.89 -8.47
N GLU A 3 8.38 -12.10 -7.95
CA GLU A 3 8.01 -12.37 -6.54
C GLU A 3 8.63 -11.45 -5.48
N ILE A 4 9.16 -10.27 -5.84
CA ILE A 4 9.53 -9.27 -4.83
C ILE A 4 8.25 -8.65 -4.27
N MET A 5 7.84 -9.10 -3.09
CA MET A 5 6.76 -8.50 -2.34
C MET A 5 7.34 -7.77 -1.14
N LEU A 6 7.47 -6.45 -1.29
CA LEU A 6 7.90 -5.58 -0.22
C LEU A 6 6.72 -5.31 0.71
N TYR A 7 6.95 -5.38 2.01
CA TYR A 7 6.00 -5.02 3.05
C TYR A 7 6.55 -3.85 3.84
N LEU A 8 5.72 -2.84 4.03
CA LEU A 8 6.10 -1.64 4.75
C LEU A 8 5.16 -1.40 5.91
N TYR A 9 5.66 -1.58 7.14
CA TYR A 9 4.98 -1.10 8.34
C TYR A 9 5.36 0.35 8.59
N GLU A 10 4.36 1.22 8.66
CA GLU A 10 4.56 2.66 8.64
C GLU A 10 3.40 3.43 9.25
N TYR A 11 3.53 4.73 9.50
CA TYR A 11 2.36 5.59 9.68
C TYR A 11 2.59 6.99 9.07
N GLU A 12 1.50 7.61 8.58
CA GLU A 12 1.56 8.86 7.80
C GLU A 12 2.30 10.01 8.51
N GLY A 13 2.12 10.14 9.83
CA GLY A 13 2.76 11.17 10.64
C GLY A 13 4.27 11.00 10.88
N CYS A 14 4.92 9.99 10.28
CA CYS A 14 6.35 9.75 10.41
C CYS A 14 7.13 10.28 9.19
N PRO A 15 8.04 11.26 9.35
CA PRO A 15 8.82 11.77 8.23
C PRO A 15 9.76 10.71 7.63
N PHE A 16 10.25 9.76 8.42
CA PHE A 16 11.08 8.66 7.93
C PHE A 16 10.29 7.67 7.08
N CYS A 17 9.02 7.43 7.40
CA CYS A 17 8.11 6.61 6.58
C CYS A 17 7.83 7.29 5.24
N GLY A 18 7.58 8.61 5.25
CA GLY A 18 7.41 9.39 4.02
C GLY A 18 8.62 9.31 3.09
N ARG A 19 9.85 9.34 3.63
CA ARG A 19 11.07 9.13 2.83
C ARG A 19 11.12 7.76 2.16
N VAL A 20 10.71 6.70 2.86
CA VAL A 20 10.67 5.34 2.28
C VAL A 20 9.58 5.23 1.21
N ARG A 21 8.37 5.77 1.45
CA ARG A 21 7.32 5.83 0.44
C ARG A 21 7.77 6.58 -0.81
N ALA A 22 8.41 7.74 -0.65
CA ALA A 22 8.97 8.49 -1.78
C ALA A 22 9.99 7.65 -2.56
N ALA A 23 10.89 6.96 -1.87
CA ALA A 23 11.88 6.11 -2.50
C ALA A 23 11.25 4.93 -3.29
N LEU A 24 10.20 4.30 -2.75
CA LEU A 24 9.40 3.28 -3.43
C LEU A 24 8.78 3.87 -4.72
N MET A 25 8.15 5.04 -4.64
CA MET A 25 7.50 5.67 -5.79
C MET A 25 8.48 6.07 -6.90
N GLU A 26 9.61 6.68 -6.53
CA GLU A 26 10.70 7.08 -7.44
C GLU A 26 11.29 5.88 -8.19
N ARG A 27 11.40 4.74 -7.50
CA ARG A 27 11.89 3.48 -8.09
C ARG A 27 10.75 2.68 -8.70
N VAL A 28 9.52 3.18 -8.75
CA VAL A 28 8.35 2.43 -9.24
C VAL A 28 8.28 1.03 -8.60
N LEU A 29 8.66 0.94 -7.33
CA LEU A 29 8.57 -0.27 -6.52
C LEU A 29 7.24 -0.23 -5.78
N GLU A 30 6.61 -1.39 -5.72
CA GLU A 30 5.33 -1.56 -5.07
C GLU A 30 5.56 -2.23 -3.72
N ALA A 31 4.77 -1.83 -2.74
CA ALA A 31 4.80 -2.44 -1.43
C ALA A 31 3.39 -2.56 -0.87
N VAL A 32 3.14 -3.63 -0.13
CA VAL A 32 1.96 -3.70 0.74
C VAL A 32 2.28 -2.89 1.99
N VAL A 33 1.50 -1.85 2.23
CA VAL A 33 1.60 -0.98 3.38
C VAL A 33 0.69 -1.50 4.49
N PHE A 34 1.26 -1.66 5.69
CA PHE A 34 0.56 -1.96 6.92
C PHE A 34 0.58 -0.73 7.84
N PRO A 35 -0.53 0.01 7.97
CA PRO A 35 -0.52 1.22 8.78
C PRO A 35 -0.46 0.94 10.29
N CYS A 36 0.48 1.58 10.97
CA CYS A 36 0.78 1.43 12.38
C CYS A 36 0.57 2.75 13.14
N PRO A 37 -0.65 3.36 13.08
CA PRO A 37 -0.92 4.62 13.78
C PRO A 37 -0.62 4.48 15.26
N ARG A 38 -0.37 5.59 15.96
CA ARG A 38 -0.09 5.57 17.40
C ARG A 38 -1.24 4.88 18.16
N GLY A 39 -0.91 3.86 18.95
CA GLY A 39 -1.92 3.07 19.69
C GLY A 39 -2.69 2.06 18.83
N GLY A 40 -2.32 1.91 17.55
CA GLY A 40 -2.87 0.89 16.67
C GLY A 40 -2.71 -0.52 17.24
N ARG A 41 -3.73 -1.35 17.06
CA ARG A 41 -3.81 -2.69 17.65
C ARG A 41 -3.64 -3.81 16.63
N ARG A 42 -3.78 -3.50 15.35
CA ARG A 42 -3.70 -4.49 14.28
C ARG A 42 -2.25 -4.75 13.90
N PHE A 43 -1.58 -3.77 13.31
CA PHE A 43 -0.29 -3.98 12.66
C PHE A 43 0.92 -3.66 13.55
N ARG A 44 0.75 -2.89 14.63
CA ARG A 44 1.86 -2.58 15.55
C ARG A 44 2.39 -3.81 16.30
N PRO A 45 1.55 -4.65 16.94
CA PRO A 45 2.04 -5.86 17.61
C PRO A 45 2.66 -6.83 16.60
N GLN A 46 2.12 -6.86 15.39
CA GLN A 46 2.68 -7.66 14.32
C GLN A 46 4.05 -7.16 13.85
N ALA A 47 4.24 -5.86 13.66
CA ALA A 47 5.54 -5.27 13.35
C ALA A 47 6.58 -5.60 14.42
N GLU A 48 6.17 -5.63 15.69
CA GLU A 48 7.01 -6.07 16.80
C GLU A 48 7.31 -7.57 16.76
N SER A 49 6.33 -8.42 16.41
CA SER A 49 6.56 -9.86 16.23
C SER A 49 7.51 -10.16 15.07
N VAL A 50 7.48 -9.35 14.00
CA VAL A 50 8.27 -9.58 12.79
C VAL A 50 9.67 -8.97 12.92
N GLY A 51 9.78 -7.71 13.36
CA GLY A 51 11.07 -7.02 13.46
C GLY A 51 11.66 -6.98 14.88
N GLY A 52 10.94 -7.43 15.90
CA GLY A 52 11.40 -7.46 17.30
C GLY A 52 11.13 -6.18 18.10
N ARG A 53 10.69 -5.08 17.47
CA ARG A 53 10.33 -3.82 18.15
C ARG A 53 9.35 -2.96 17.35
N GLN A 54 8.57 -2.12 18.05
CA GLN A 54 7.70 -1.12 17.44
C GLN A 54 8.47 0.13 16.98
N GLN A 55 9.37 -0.05 16.01
CA GLN A 55 10.08 1.03 15.33
C GLN A 55 9.58 1.13 13.88
N PHE A 56 9.42 2.35 13.37
CA PHE A 56 8.90 2.60 12.02
C PHE A 56 9.76 3.65 11.29
N PRO A 57 10.00 3.51 9.98
CA PRO A 57 9.53 2.43 9.11
C PRO A 57 10.21 1.08 9.39
N LEU A 58 9.49 0.00 9.11
CA LEU A 58 10.01 -1.37 9.05
C LEU A 58 9.68 -1.93 7.68
N LEU A 59 10.72 -2.28 6.91
CA LEU A 59 10.59 -2.95 5.61
C LEU A 59 10.84 -4.45 5.80
N VAL A 60 10.00 -5.28 5.21
CA VAL A 60 10.24 -6.72 5.06
C VAL A 60 10.24 -7.04 3.58
N ASP A 61 11.25 -7.77 3.14
CA ASP A 61 11.33 -8.36 1.81
C ASP A 61 11.43 -9.87 1.97
N ASP A 62 10.30 -10.53 1.76
CA ASP A 62 10.17 -11.98 1.92
C ASP A 62 10.99 -12.75 0.87
N ALA A 63 11.15 -12.19 -0.33
CA ALA A 63 11.91 -12.83 -1.40
C ALA A 63 13.42 -12.94 -1.08
N HIS A 64 13.91 -12.06 -0.21
CA HIS A 64 15.32 -11.98 0.18
C HIS A 64 15.54 -12.24 1.67
N ASP A 65 14.53 -12.77 2.39
CA ASP A 65 14.55 -13.02 3.84
C ASP A 65 15.14 -11.83 4.64
N THR A 66 14.70 -10.62 4.27
CA THR A 66 15.29 -9.38 4.74
C THR A 66 14.30 -8.58 5.57
N VAL A 67 14.72 -8.17 6.78
CA VAL A 67 13.95 -7.32 7.69
C VAL A 67 14.81 -6.12 8.08
N LEU A 68 14.36 -4.92 7.72
CA LEU A 68 15.15 -3.69 7.86
C LEU A 68 14.38 -2.62 8.63
N TYR A 69 15.11 -1.99 9.56
CA TYR A 69 14.75 -0.72 10.15
C TYR A 69 15.59 0.40 9.55
N GLU A 70 15.42 1.61 10.07
CA GLU A 70 16.16 2.83 9.68
C GLU A 70 15.92 3.22 8.21
N SER A 71 15.23 4.33 8.00
CA SER A 71 14.90 4.79 6.64
C SER A 71 16.11 4.89 5.69
N GLY A 72 17.29 5.23 6.20
CA GLY A 72 18.51 5.28 5.38
C GLY A 72 18.96 3.91 4.87
N ASP A 73 18.90 2.89 5.72
CA ASP A 73 19.26 1.52 5.35
C ASP A 73 18.22 0.90 4.42
N ILE A 74 16.92 1.17 4.69
CA ILE A 74 15.83 0.77 3.80
C ILE A 74 16.00 1.39 2.42
N ILE A 75 16.26 2.70 2.31
CA ILE A 75 16.44 3.36 1.00
C ILE A 75 17.65 2.78 0.26
N ARG A 76 18.77 2.59 0.95
CA ARG A 76 19.98 1.97 0.38
C ARG A 76 19.73 0.53 -0.10
N TYR A 77 18.88 -0.21 0.61
CA TYR A 77 18.45 -1.54 0.18
C TYR A 77 17.59 -1.46 -1.09
N LEU A 78 16.57 -0.59 -1.11
CA LEU A 78 15.71 -0.38 -2.29
C LEU A 78 16.51 0.09 -3.51
N ASP A 79 17.59 0.85 -3.32
CA ASP A 79 18.55 1.25 -4.35
C ASP A 79 19.33 0.09 -4.97
N ALA A 80 19.56 -0.96 -4.20
CA ALA A 80 20.36 -2.10 -4.61
C ALA A 80 19.51 -3.24 -5.21
N LEU A 81 18.19 -3.14 -5.17
CA LEU A 81 17.30 -4.15 -5.74
C LEU A 81 17.39 -4.14 -7.27
N ASP A 82 17.91 -5.23 -7.83
CA ASP A 82 17.82 -5.51 -9.26
C ASP A 82 16.36 -5.80 -9.65
N ARG A 83 15.87 -5.12 -10.68
CA ARG A 83 14.45 -5.19 -11.06
C ARG A 83 14.13 -6.43 -11.91
N PRO A 84 13.15 -7.26 -11.50
CA PRO A 84 12.34 -8.00 -12.45
C PRO A 84 11.22 -7.11 -13.01
N ASP A 85 10.80 -7.43 -14.24
CA ASP A 85 9.80 -6.73 -15.06
C ASP A 85 8.44 -6.60 -14.34
N VAL A 86 7.85 -5.41 -14.35
CA VAL A 86 6.66 -5.00 -13.55
C VAL A 86 5.32 -5.50 -14.12
N ALA A 87 5.34 -6.39 -15.11
CA ALA A 87 4.19 -6.77 -15.91
C ALA A 87 3.08 -7.59 -15.20
N ALA A 88 3.30 -8.07 -13.97
CA ALA A 88 2.43 -9.08 -13.34
C ALA A 88 1.49 -8.56 -12.22
N ALA A 89 1.60 -7.29 -11.83
CA ALA A 89 1.21 -6.85 -10.49
C ALA A 89 -0.32 -6.79 -10.20
N GLY A 90 -1.16 -6.96 -11.22
CA GLY A 90 -2.61 -6.82 -11.12
C GLY A 90 -3.39 -8.02 -10.60
N ALA A 91 -3.23 -9.18 -11.24
CA ALA A 91 -3.71 -10.44 -10.69
C ALA A 91 -2.97 -10.78 -9.39
N LEU A 92 -1.69 -10.37 -9.32
CA LEU A 92 -0.88 -10.48 -8.12
C LEU A 92 -1.43 -9.67 -6.95
N GLY A 93 -2.03 -8.48 -7.12
CA GLY A 93 -2.58 -7.71 -6.00
C GLY A 93 -3.71 -8.46 -5.27
N VAL A 94 -4.59 -9.10 -6.03
CA VAL A 94 -5.66 -9.98 -5.52
C VAL A 94 -5.03 -11.20 -4.83
N THR A 95 -4.24 -12.01 -5.54
CA THR A 95 -3.66 -13.24 -4.97
C THR A 95 -2.70 -12.98 -3.80
N ALA A 96 -1.91 -11.90 -3.88
CA ALA A 96 -1.05 -11.42 -2.81
C ALA A 96 -1.89 -11.04 -1.60
N GLY A 97 -3.00 -10.29 -1.77
CA GLY A 97 -3.87 -9.96 -0.64
C GLY A 97 -4.31 -11.18 0.17
N ALA A 98 -4.62 -12.29 -0.49
CA ALA A 98 -4.91 -13.57 0.18
C ALA A 98 -3.68 -14.18 0.86
N ALA A 99 -2.52 -14.25 0.18
CA ALA A 99 -1.27 -14.79 0.73
C ALA A 99 -0.75 -13.98 1.93
N VAL A 100 -0.86 -12.66 1.85
CA VAL A 100 -0.49 -11.71 2.89
C VAL A 100 -1.36 -11.90 4.12
N ARG A 101 -2.67 -12.09 3.96
CA ARG A 101 -3.55 -12.36 5.10
C ARG A 101 -3.10 -13.59 5.89
N GLY A 102 -2.67 -14.65 5.20
CA GLY A 102 -2.19 -15.88 5.81
C GLY A 102 -0.82 -15.74 6.48
N SER A 103 0.14 -15.13 5.78
CA SER A 103 1.55 -15.10 6.21
C SER A 103 1.83 -14.00 7.25
N TYR A 104 1.09 -12.89 7.15
CA TYR A 104 1.27 -11.71 7.99
C TYR A 104 0.15 -11.58 9.03
N GLY A 105 -0.51 -12.67 9.42
CA GLY A 105 -1.42 -12.66 10.57
C GLY A 105 -2.50 -11.56 10.53
N MET A 106 -2.90 -11.09 9.35
CA MET A 106 -3.79 -9.93 9.21
C MET A 106 -5.23 -10.23 9.68
N GLN A 107 -5.49 -11.39 10.27
CA GLN A 107 -6.82 -11.72 10.81
C GLN A 107 -7.14 -10.96 12.10
N VAL A 108 -6.20 -10.15 12.62
CA VAL A 108 -6.40 -9.36 13.84
C VAL A 108 -7.37 -8.20 13.60
N ALA A 109 -8.38 -8.11 14.47
CA ALA A 109 -9.35 -7.05 14.44
C ALA A 109 -8.78 -5.70 14.93
N ASP A 110 -9.33 -4.58 14.43
CA ASP A 110 -8.92 -3.23 14.85
C ASP A 110 -9.44 -2.85 16.25
N ALA A 111 -9.11 -1.62 16.66
CA ALA A 111 -9.94 -0.68 17.44
C ALA A 111 -11.36 -1.11 17.86
N ARG A 112 -12.15 -1.47 16.86
CA ARG A 112 -13.61 -1.55 16.89
C ARG A 112 -14.11 -2.98 16.64
N GLY A 113 -13.21 -3.96 16.63
CA GLY A 113 -13.56 -5.37 16.44
C GLY A 113 -13.76 -5.77 14.97
N ARG A 114 -13.39 -4.92 14.01
CA ARG A 114 -13.49 -5.25 12.58
C ARG A 114 -12.24 -5.94 12.09
N THR A 115 -12.38 -6.92 11.21
CA THR A 115 -11.27 -7.52 10.46
C THR A 115 -10.87 -6.64 9.27
N PRO A 116 -9.66 -6.78 8.71
CA PRO A 116 -9.29 -6.05 7.49
C PRO A 116 -10.07 -6.55 6.26
N PRO A 117 -10.17 -5.71 5.21
CA PRO A 117 -10.88 -6.01 3.95
C PRO A 117 -10.37 -7.31 3.34
N GLU A 118 -11.23 -8.10 2.71
CA GLU A 118 -10.93 -9.43 2.13
C GLU A 118 -9.75 -9.37 1.13
N TRP A 119 -9.74 -8.34 0.31
CA TRP A 119 -8.71 -8.03 -0.67
C TRP A 119 -8.04 -6.69 -0.33
N LEU A 120 -6.75 -6.58 -0.63
CA LEU A 120 -6.02 -5.34 -0.42
C LEU A 120 -6.58 -4.24 -1.31
N LEU A 121 -6.77 -3.06 -0.72
CA LEU A 121 -7.00 -1.84 -1.48
C LEU A 121 -5.74 -1.49 -2.26
N GLU A 122 -5.85 -0.81 -3.39
CA GLU A 122 -4.69 -0.26 -4.11
C GLU A 122 -4.76 1.25 -4.15
N LEU A 123 -3.68 1.92 -3.77
CA LEU A 123 -3.59 3.37 -3.77
C LEU A 123 -2.47 3.85 -4.68
N PHE A 124 -2.84 4.50 -5.77
CA PHE A 124 -1.93 5.33 -6.54
C PHE A 124 -1.66 6.63 -5.79
N SER A 125 -0.41 6.84 -5.41
CA SER A 125 -0.04 7.87 -4.43
C SER A 125 1.23 8.62 -4.85
N ASP A 126 1.41 9.82 -4.31
CA ASP A 126 2.65 10.59 -4.37
C ASP A 126 2.84 11.26 -3.00
N GLU A 127 4.05 11.21 -2.46
CA GLU A 127 4.38 11.82 -1.16
C GLU A 127 4.17 13.35 -1.19
N ARG A 128 4.30 13.97 -2.36
CA ARG A 128 4.15 15.43 -2.57
C ARG A 128 2.69 15.87 -2.65
N SER A 129 1.74 14.94 -2.84
CA SER A 129 0.32 15.26 -2.93
C SER A 129 -0.33 15.29 -1.55
N SER A 130 -0.81 16.47 -1.13
CA SER A 130 -1.57 16.63 0.12
C SER A 130 -2.88 15.83 0.11
N HIS A 131 -3.53 15.72 -1.04
CA HIS A 131 -4.72 14.89 -1.22
C HIS A 131 -4.42 13.41 -1.01
N ALA A 132 -3.30 12.91 -1.55
CA ALA A 132 -2.86 11.54 -1.30
C ALA A 132 -2.46 11.33 0.16
N GLY A 133 -1.78 12.29 0.79
CA GLY A 133 -1.46 12.25 2.21
C GLY A 133 -2.70 12.20 3.11
N ALA A 134 -3.77 12.93 2.76
CA ALA A 134 -5.04 12.86 3.47
C ALA A 134 -5.67 11.45 3.38
N VAL A 135 -5.64 10.83 2.19
CA VAL A 135 -6.13 9.45 2.00
C VAL A 135 -5.28 8.44 2.77
N ARG A 136 -3.94 8.53 2.72
CA ARG A 136 -3.05 7.68 3.52
C ARG A 136 -3.28 7.86 5.02
N GLY A 137 -3.50 9.10 5.46
CA GLY A 137 -3.88 9.40 6.85
C GLY A 137 -5.19 8.72 7.27
N LEU A 138 -6.19 8.70 6.39
CA LEU A 138 -7.46 8.01 6.64
C LEU A 138 -7.29 6.49 6.66
N LEU A 139 -6.57 5.92 5.70
CA LEU A 139 -6.22 4.49 5.69
C LEU A 139 -5.49 4.10 6.98
N ALA A 140 -4.56 4.96 7.45
CA ALA A 140 -3.87 4.76 8.71
C ALA A 140 -4.81 4.83 9.92
N ALA A 141 -5.72 5.81 9.97
CA ALA A 141 -6.69 5.94 11.05
C ALA A 141 -7.67 4.75 11.13
N LEU A 142 -7.97 4.13 9.98
CA LEU A 142 -8.81 2.94 9.88
C LEU A 142 -8.02 1.62 9.97
N GLU A 143 -6.69 1.70 10.14
CA GLU A 143 -5.76 0.57 10.09
C GLU A 143 -5.97 -0.31 8.85
N LEU A 144 -6.26 0.29 7.70
CA LEU A 144 -6.53 -0.44 6.45
C LEU A 144 -5.25 -0.68 5.67
N PRO A 145 -4.87 -1.94 5.41
CA PRO A 145 -3.72 -2.27 4.60
C PRO A 145 -4.01 -2.01 3.11
N TYR A 146 -3.00 -1.61 2.36
CA TYR A 146 -3.14 -1.29 0.94
C TYR A 146 -1.85 -1.51 0.17
N VAL A 147 -1.96 -1.78 -1.13
CA VAL A 147 -0.83 -1.75 -2.06
C VAL A 147 -0.54 -0.30 -2.42
N LEU A 148 0.66 0.17 -2.12
CA LEU A 148 1.13 1.47 -2.56
C LEU A 148 1.65 1.35 -3.99
N ARG A 149 0.96 2.02 -4.92
CA ARG A 149 1.27 2.01 -6.36
C ARG A 149 1.87 3.36 -6.78
N SER A 150 2.89 3.29 -7.63
CA SER A 150 3.40 4.47 -8.32
C SER A 150 2.47 4.85 -9.47
N PRO A 151 2.13 6.13 -9.68
CA PRO A 151 1.34 6.57 -10.84
C PRO A 151 2.04 6.31 -12.18
N TYR A 152 3.33 5.97 -12.16
CA TYR A 152 4.12 5.64 -13.34
C TYR A 152 4.13 4.13 -13.66
N ALA A 153 3.51 3.28 -12.83
CA ALA A 153 3.57 1.82 -12.96
C ALA A 153 2.56 1.21 -13.96
N LEU A 154 1.62 2.00 -14.51
CA LEU A 154 0.47 1.47 -15.25
C LEU A 154 0.73 1.10 -16.71
N ALA A 155 1.88 1.45 -17.28
CA ALA A 155 2.24 1.02 -18.62
C ALA A 155 2.24 -0.52 -18.73
N ASP A 156 2.64 -1.21 -17.66
CA ASP A 156 2.87 -2.66 -17.66
C ASP A 156 1.92 -3.45 -16.74
N ALA A 157 1.08 -2.80 -15.91
CA ALA A 157 0.20 -3.49 -14.95
C ALA A 157 -1.24 -3.71 -15.52
N PRO A 158 -1.58 -4.90 -16.07
CA PRO A 158 -2.80 -5.07 -16.86
C PRO A 158 -4.10 -4.95 -16.06
N ALA A 159 -4.15 -5.48 -14.82
CA ALA A 159 -5.40 -5.50 -14.05
C ALA A 159 -5.76 -4.13 -13.44
N PRO A 160 -4.88 -3.38 -12.75
CA PRO A 160 -5.20 -2.05 -12.25
C PRO A 160 -5.54 -1.11 -13.41
N ALA A 161 -4.83 -1.26 -14.55
CA ALA A 161 -5.16 -0.55 -15.77
C ALA A 161 -6.54 -0.92 -16.33
N GLU A 162 -7.02 -2.16 -16.19
CA GLU A 162 -8.38 -2.55 -16.59
C GLU A 162 -9.45 -1.92 -15.69
N TRP A 163 -9.28 -1.98 -14.37
CA TRP A 163 -10.18 -1.33 -13.41
C TRP A 163 -10.27 0.17 -13.67
N ILE A 164 -9.12 0.82 -13.85
CA ILE A 164 -9.05 2.23 -14.20
C ILE A 164 -9.71 2.47 -15.56
N ARG A 165 -9.35 1.75 -16.63
CA ARG A 165 -9.96 1.93 -17.96
C ARG A 165 -11.48 1.76 -17.96
N ARG A 166 -12.02 0.83 -17.16
CA ARG A 166 -13.46 0.56 -17.08
C ARG A 166 -14.22 1.64 -16.33
N SER A 167 -13.64 2.17 -15.26
CA SER A 167 -14.33 3.05 -14.31
C SER A 167 -13.93 4.52 -14.43
N ALA A 168 -12.85 4.82 -15.15
CA ALA A 168 -12.33 6.17 -15.35
C ALA A 168 -13.36 7.04 -16.08
N PRO A 169 -13.65 8.25 -15.56
CA PRO A 169 -14.27 9.32 -16.34
C PRO A 169 -13.52 9.55 -17.66
N ALA A 170 -14.23 10.03 -18.69
CA ALA A 170 -13.67 10.22 -20.04
C ALA A 170 -12.47 11.18 -20.09
N ASP A 171 -12.32 12.05 -19.09
CA ASP A 171 -11.24 13.01 -18.92
C ASP A 171 -10.04 12.47 -18.11
N VAL A 172 -10.13 11.26 -17.58
CA VAL A 172 -9.03 10.60 -16.87
C VAL A 172 -8.18 9.79 -17.86
N ASP A 173 -6.90 10.13 -17.93
CA ASP A 173 -5.91 9.33 -18.66
C ASP A 173 -5.68 8.00 -17.93
N ALA A 174 -6.20 6.92 -18.50
CA ALA A 174 -6.04 5.59 -17.94
C ALA A 174 -4.58 5.08 -17.96
N GLY A 175 -3.70 5.68 -18.77
CA GLY A 175 -2.26 5.42 -18.76
C GLY A 175 -1.53 6.16 -17.64
N ARG A 176 -2.15 7.20 -17.06
CA ARG A 176 -1.59 7.98 -15.95
C ARG A 176 -2.71 8.50 -15.04
N PRO A 177 -3.17 7.71 -14.06
CA PRO A 177 -4.31 8.03 -13.25
C PRO A 177 -4.00 9.26 -12.39
N PRO A 178 -5.04 10.05 -12.04
CA PRO A 178 -4.89 11.15 -11.11
C PRO A 178 -4.43 10.63 -9.74
N VAL A 179 -3.69 11.47 -9.01
CA VAL A 179 -3.22 11.14 -7.67
C VAL A 179 -4.00 11.98 -6.65
N PRO A 180 -4.70 11.35 -5.68
CA PRO A 180 -4.81 9.91 -5.47
C PRO A 180 -5.85 9.22 -6.36
N THR A 181 -5.59 7.95 -6.69
CA THR A 181 -6.62 7.01 -7.20
C THR A 181 -6.65 5.79 -6.28
N LEU A 182 -7.84 5.39 -5.84
CA LEU A 182 -8.06 4.19 -5.04
C LEU A 182 -8.77 3.14 -5.90
N ILE A 183 -8.25 1.92 -5.91
CA ILE A 183 -8.99 0.73 -6.38
C ILE A 183 -9.39 -0.08 -5.16
N ASP A 184 -10.67 -0.39 -5.07
CA ASP A 184 -11.23 -1.26 -4.05
C ASP A 184 -11.83 -2.52 -4.71
N PRO A 185 -11.10 -3.65 -4.70
CA PRO A 185 -11.60 -4.91 -5.24
C PRO A 185 -12.79 -5.48 -4.43
N ASN A 186 -12.94 -5.10 -3.16
CA ASN A 186 -14.00 -5.63 -2.29
C ASN A 186 -15.38 -5.05 -2.64
N THR A 187 -15.41 -3.83 -3.15
CA THR A 187 -16.63 -3.15 -3.61
C THR A 187 -16.71 -3.03 -5.12
N GLU A 188 -15.71 -3.54 -5.83
CA GLU A 188 -15.54 -3.41 -7.27
C GLU A 188 -15.57 -1.95 -7.77
N GLN A 189 -14.81 -1.05 -7.11
CA GLN A 189 -14.78 0.37 -7.48
C GLN A 189 -13.37 0.88 -7.75
N ALA A 190 -13.27 1.87 -8.64
CA ALA A 190 -12.10 2.73 -8.77
C ALA A 190 -12.54 4.18 -8.60
N LEU A 191 -11.84 4.92 -7.74
CA LEU A 191 -12.19 6.27 -7.29
C LEU A 191 -11.02 7.21 -7.53
N PHE A 192 -11.30 8.37 -8.10
CA PHE A 192 -10.27 9.25 -8.69
C PHE A 192 -10.14 10.60 -7.97
N ALA A 193 -11.01 10.86 -6.99
CA ALA A 193 -11.01 12.09 -6.19
C ALA A 193 -10.88 11.77 -4.70
N ALA A 194 -10.02 12.51 -4.00
CA ALA A 194 -9.74 12.27 -2.58
C ALA A 194 -10.97 12.35 -1.68
N ALA A 195 -11.94 13.23 -2.00
CA ALA A 195 -13.19 13.34 -1.24
C ALA A 195 -14.06 12.09 -1.40
N GLU A 196 -14.23 11.60 -2.63
CA GLU A 196 -14.98 10.37 -2.92
C GLU A 196 -14.32 9.15 -2.27
N ILE A 197 -12.99 9.07 -2.37
CA ILE A 197 -12.20 8.03 -1.69
C ILE A 197 -12.46 8.08 -0.18
N ALA A 198 -12.46 9.26 0.43
CA ALA A 198 -12.68 9.39 1.86
C ALA A 198 -14.09 8.96 2.27
N ASP A 199 -15.11 9.32 1.50
CA ASP A 199 -16.50 8.95 1.78
C ASP A 199 -16.74 7.46 1.58
N HIS A 200 -16.13 6.87 0.54
CA HIS A 200 -16.11 5.43 0.31
C HIS A 200 -15.50 4.68 1.50
N LEU A 201 -14.28 5.07 1.90
CA LEU A 201 -13.57 4.40 2.99
C LEU A 201 -14.35 4.48 4.31
N LYS A 202 -15.03 5.60 4.57
CA LYS A 202 -15.87 5.73 5.76
C LYS A 202 -17.12 4.87 5.69
N THR A 203 -17.79 4.84 4.53
CA THR A 203 -19.02 4.07 4.34
C THR A 203 -18.79 2.58 4.51
N HIS A 204 -17.68 2.06 3.97
CA HIS A 204 -17.43 0.63 3.89
C HIS A 204 -16.53 0.08 5.01
N TYR A 205 -15.72 0.92 5.67
CA TYR A 205 -14.69 0.44 6.61
C TYR A 205 -14.58 1.19 7.95
N ALA A 206 -15.34 2.27 8.19
CA ALA A 206 -15.29 3.02 9.45
C ALA A 206 -16.21 2.49 10.55
#